data_AF-A0A1F6C5R6-F1
#
_entry.id   AF-A0A1F6C5R6-F1
#
_cell.length_a   1.000
_cell.length_b   1.000
_cell.length_c   1.000
_cell.angle_alpha   90.00
_cell.angle_beta   90.00
_cell.angle_gamma   90.00
#
_symmetry.space_group_name_H-M   'P 1'
#
loop_
_entity.id
_entity.type
_entity.pdbx_description
1 polymer ?
#
loop_
_entity_poly.entity_id
_entity_poly.type
_entity_poly.pdbx_seq_one_letter_code
_entity_poly.pdbx_strand_id
1 'polypeptide(L)'
;MNGSEKELRDIVMDGLAPRLRILGLAREAVDDDLDLFASGVLDSLSLIDLLMSVEQRLGQTLDFESLDFTRLVTLGALVEQLQGLRGAGKVGYAA
;
A
#
# COMPACT_ATOMS: atom_id res chain seq x y z
N MET A 1 -0.13 20.96 -5.45
CA MET A 1 -1.21 20.27 -4.72
C MET A 1 -0.92 18.77 -4.80
N ASN A 2 -0.16 18.19 -3.84
CA ASN A 2 0.18 16.74 -3.81
C ASN A 2 -0.25 16.07 -2.49
N GLY A 3 -1.24 16.62 -1.79
CA GLY A 3 -1.65 16.11 -0.46
C GLY A 3 -2.06 14.63 -0.47
N SER A 4 -2.76 14.20 -1.53
CA SER A 4 -3.33 12.85 -1.63
C SER A 4 -2.29 11.73 -1.78
N GLU A 5 -1.17 12.01 -2.47
CA GLU A 5 -0.07 11.06 -2.65
C GLU A 5 0.73 10.90 -1.36
N LYS A 6 1.07 12.02 -0.74
CA LYS A 6 1.83 12.03 0.52
C LYS A 6 1.05 11.33 1.63
N GLU A 7 -0.25 11.60 1.73
CA GLU A 7 -1.15 10.95 2.69
C GLU A 7 -1.21 9.42 2.47
N LEU A 8 -1.34 8.98 1.21
CA LEU A 8 -1.38 7.56 0.91
C LEU A 8 -0.04 6.87 1.22
N ARG A 9 1.08 7.54 0.88
CA ARG A 9 2.42 7.08 1.26
C ARG A 9 2.54 6.96 2.77
N ASP A 10 2.07 7.94 3.53
CA ASP A 10 2.08 7.90 5.00
C ASP A 10 1.25 6.72 5.54
N ILE A 11 0.07 6.46 4.98
CA ILE A 11 -0.79 5.32 5.35
C ILE A 11 -0.09 3.98 5.07
N VAL A 12 0.52 3.83 3.89
CA VAL A 12 1.27 2.63 3.51
C VAL A 12 2.47 2.45 4.44
N MET A 13 3.24 3.51 4.68
CA MET A 13 4.42 3.46 5.56
C MET A 13 4.06 3.14 7.00
N ASP A 14 2.93 3.62 7.50
CA ASP A 14 2.41 3.24 8.81
C ASP A 14 2.03 1.75 8.87
N GLY A 15 1.47 1.19 7.80
CA GLY A 15 1.17 -0.23 7.69
C GLY A 15 2.43 -1.11 7.59
N LEU A 16 3.51 -0.57 7.01
CA LEU A 16 4.81 -1.24 6.92
C LEU A 16 5.65 -1.06 8.20
N ALA A 17 5.43 0.00 8.99
CA ALA A 17 6.23 0.32 10.17
C ALA A 17 6.43 -0.85 11.17
N PRO A 18 5.42 -1.68 11.49
CA PRO A 18 5.61 -2.85 12.35
C PRO A 18 6.61 -3.84 11.76
N ARG A 19 6.56 -4.06 10.44
CA ARG A 19 7.39 -5.02 9.70
C ARG A 19 8.82 -4.49 9.54
N LEU A 20 8.96 -3.20 9.23
CA LEU A 20 10.27 -2.52 9.19
C LEU A 20 10.99 -2.61 10.54
N ARG A 21 10.29 -2.43 11.66
CA ARG A 21 10.89 -2.60 13.00
C ARG A 21 11.39 -4.02 13.26
N ILE A 22 10.64 -5.04 12.81
CA ILE A 22 11.06 -6.45 12.96
C ILE A 22 12.35 -6.70 12.17
N LEU A 23 12.47 -6.11 10.98
CA LEU A 23 13.66 -6.21 10.12
C LEU A 23 14.80 -5.27 10.54
N GLY A 24 14.59 -4.38 11.52
CA GLY A 24 15.55 -3.36 11.92
C GLY A 24 15.79 -2.28 10.85
N LEU A 25 14.85 -2.11 9.91
CA LEU A 25 14.91 -1.09 8.86
C LEU A 25 14.28 0.22 9.35
N ALA A 26 14.98 1.32 9.06
CA ALA A 26 14.47 2.66 9.30
C ALA A 26 13.52 3.08 8.17
N ARG A 27 12.54 3.93 8.49
CA ARG A 27 11.58 4.46 7.51
C ARG A 27 12.29 5.20 6.37
N GLU A 28 13.39 5.88 6.70
CA GLU A 28 14.18 6.69 5.78
C GLU A 28 15.06 5.84 4.84
N ALA A 29 15.25 4.56 5.16
CA ALA A 29 15.99 3.61 4.32
C ALA A 29 15.12 2.92 3.27
N VAL A 30 13.79 3.16 3.30
CA VAL A 30 12.84 2.59 2.34
C VAL A 30 12.66 3.58 1.19
N ASP A 31 13.19 3.20 0.03
CA ASP A 31 13.04 3.96 -1.21
C ASP A 31 11.84 3.44 -2.04
N ASP A 32 11.38 4.22 -3.01
CA ASP A 32 10.26 3.86 -3.90
C ASP A 32 10.64 2.67 -4.81
N ASP A 33 11.94 2.48 -5.07
CA ASP A 33 12.50 1.35 -5.81
C ASP A 33 12.77 0.11 -4.93
N LEU A 34 12.53 0.19 -3.62
CA LEU A 34 12.74 -0.96 -2.73
C LEU A 34 11.73 -2.06 -3.05
N ASP A 35 12.24 -3.23 -3.42
CA ASP A 35 11.45 -4.46 -3.55
C ASP A 35 11.01 -4.94 -2.17
N LEU A 36 9.72 -4.81 -1.89
CA LEU A 36 9.12 -5.14 -0.60
C LEU A 36 9.10 -6.66 -0.36
N PHE A 37 9.03 -7.47 -1.41
CA PHE A 37 9.04 -8.93 -1.29
C PHE A 37 10.45 -9.47 -1.14
N ALA A 38 11.38 -9.01 -1.96
CA ALA A 38 12.78 -9.46 -1.89
C ALA A 38 13.46 -8.99 -0.59
N SER A 39 13.06 -7.83 -0.05
CA SER A 39 13.53 -7.36 1.26
C SER A 39 12.90 -8.10 2.45
N GLY A 40 11.88 -8.93 2.21
CA GLY A 40 11.12 -9.61 3.26
C GLY A 40 10.22 -8.69 4.07
N VAL A 41 10.01 -7.44 3.62
CA VAL A 41 9.09 -6.48 4.25
C VAL A 41 7.65 -6.89 4.02
N LEU A 42 7.33 -7.44 2.85
CA LEU A 42 6.05 -8.01 2.50
C LEU A 42 6.20 -9.45 2.05
N ASP A 43 5.18 -10.24 2.35
CA ASP A 43 4.94 -11.58 1.85
C ASP A 43 3.57 -11.58 1.17
N SER A 44 3.26 -12.65 0.43
CA SER A 44 1.97 -12.82 -0.26
C SER A 44 0.75 -12.62 0.65
N LEU A 45 0.82 -13.05 1.91
CA LEU A 45 -0.24 -12.82 2.91
C LEU A 45 -0.19 -11.41 3.51
N SER A 46 1.00 -10.94 3.86
CA SER A 46 1.20 -9.61 4.45
C SER A 46 0.76 -8.48 3.53
N LEU A 47 0.84 -8.68 2.21
CA LEU A 47 0.31 -7.73 1.23
C LEU A 47 -1.20 -7.58 1.36
N ILE A 48 -1.95 -8.69 1.50
CA ILE A 48 -3.40 -8.64 1.68
C ILE A 48 -3.75 -7.92 2.99
N ASP A 49 -3.04 -8.21 4.09
CA ASP A 49 -3.23 -7.51 5.37
C ASP A 49 -2.95 -6.00 5.25
N LEU A 50 -1.89 -5.63 4.52
CA LEU A 50 -1.56 -4.23 4.25
C LEU A 50 -2.69 -3.55 3.47
N LEU A 51 -3.13 -4.18 2.38
CA LEU A 51 -4.20 -3.68 1.53
C LEU A 51 -5.52 -3.48 2.30
N MET A 52 -5.91 -4.45 3.14
CA MET A 52 -7.09 -4.32 4.01
C MET A 52 -6.91 -3.21 5.05
N SER A 53 -5.71 -3.04 5.63
CA SER A 53 -5.44 -1.95 6.57
C SER A 53 -5.51 -0.58 5.90
N VAL A 54 -5.00 -0.48 4.66
CA VAL A 54 -5.08 0.73 3.84
C VAL A 54 -6.54 1.04 3.49
N GLU A 55 -7.32 0.05 3.06
CA GLU A 55 -8.76 0.16 2.79
C GLU A 55 -9.53 0.74 4.00
N GLN A 56 -9.31 0.15 5.18
CA GLN A 56 -9.94 0.60 6.43
C GLN A 56 -9.56 2.04 6.80
N ARG A 57 -8.29 2.42 6.60
CA ARG A 57 -7.81 3.78 6.88
C ARG A 57 -8.32 4.81 5.88
N LEU A 58 -8.47 4.42 4.61
CA LEU A 58 -9.04 5.26 3.56
C LEU A 58 -10.57 5.38 3.69
N GLY A 59 -11.22 4.42 4.34
CA GLY A 59 -12.68 4.37 4.47
C GLY A 59 -13.39 4.12 3.13
N GLN A 60 -12.72 3.46 2.19
CA GLN A 60 -13.21 3.17 0.83
C GLN A 60 -12.88 1.74 0.46
N THR A 61 -13.77 1.06 -0.25
CA THR A 61 -13.51 -0.29 -0.76
C THR A 61 -12.50 -0.24 -1.91
N LEU A 62 -11.39 -0.95 -1.76
CA LEU A 62 -10.40 -1.13 -2.82
C LEU A 62 -10.83 -2.30 -3.71
N ASP A 63 -10.84 -2.10 -5.02
CA ASP A 63 -11.10 -3.17 -5.97
C ASP A 63 -9.86 -4.05 -6.13
N PHE A 64 -9.73 -5.05 -5.26
CA PHE A 64 -8.63 -6.01 -5.29
C PHE A 64 -8.61 -6.88 -6.54
N GLU A 65 -9.74 -7.06 -7.24
CA GLU A 65 -9.77 -7.82 -8.50
C GLU A 65 -9.07 -7.07 -9.63
N SER A 66 -9.09 -5.74 -9.58
CA SER A 66 -8.40 -4.88 -10.53
C SER A 66 -6.90 -4.70 -10.23
N LEU A 67 -6.41 -5.14 -9.07
CA LEU A 67 -5.01 -5.04 -8.71
C LEU A 67 -4.15 -6.08 -9.42
N ASP A 68 -3.10 -5.60 -10.07
CA ASP A 68 -2.03 -6.46 -10.56
C ASP A 68 -1.00 -6.69 -9.45
N PHE A 69 -1.18 -7.79 -8.71
CA PHE A 69 -0.25 -8.22 -7.65
C PHE A 69 1.19 -8.39 -8.15
N THR A 70 1.37 -8.68 -9.43
CA THR A 70 2.69 -8.82 -10.07
C THR A 70 3.41 -7.48 -10.21
N ARG A 71 2.68 -6.36 -10.16
CA ARG A 71 3.23 -5.01 -10.19
C ARG A 71 3.42 -4.41 -8.79
N LEU A 72 2.79 -4.97 -7.76
CA LEU A 72 2.88 -4.50 -6.37
C LEU A 72 4.21 -4.89 -5.68
N VAL A 73 5.32 -4.87 -6.41
CA VAL A 73 6.62 -5.37 -5.94
C VAL A 73 7.37 -4.31 -5.15
N THR A 74 7.28 -3.05 -5.58
CA THR A 74 7.99 -1.93 -4.95
C THR A 74 7.05 -0.98 -4.22
N LEU A 75 7.60 -0.18 -3.30
CA LEU A 75 6.83 0.83 -2.57
C LEU A 75 6.20 1.85 -3.54
N GLY A 76 6.96 2.32 -4.53
CA GLY A 76 6.48 3.28 -5.52
C GLY A 76 5.31 2.72 -6.34
N ALA A 77 5.45 1.49 -6.83
CA ALA A 77 4.38 0.84 -7.59
C ALA A 77 3.12 0.60 -6.74
N LEU A 78 3.28 0.24 -5.47
CA LEU A 78 2.16 0.06 -4.55
C LEU A 78 1.40 1.37 -4.31
N VAL A 79 2.13 2.47 -4.06
CA VAL A 79 1.53 3.80 -3.90
C VAL A 79 0.84 4.24 -5.19
N GLU A 80 1.45 4.05 -6.35
CA GLU A 80 0.88 4.41 -7.66
C GLU A 80 -0.42 3.63 -7.95
N GLN A 81 -0.41 2.30 -7.74
CA GLN A 81 -1.59 1.46 -7.93
C GLN A 81 -2.74 1.90 -7.02
N LEU A 82 -2.46 2.11 -5.73
CA LEU A 82 -3.45 2.57 -4.77
C LEU A 82 -4.00 3.97 -5.11
N GLN A 83 -3.19 4.88 -5.69
CA GLN A 83 -3.69 6.16 -6.20
C GLN A 83 -4.64 5.96 -7.38
N GLY A 84 -4.30 5.08 -8.32
CA GLY A 84 -5.15 4.74 -9.46
C GLY A 84 -6.53 4.23 -9.02
N LEU A 85 -6.56 3.40 -7.98
CA LEU A 85 -7.81 2.87 -7.41
C LEU A 85 -8.67 3.94 -6.74
N ARG A 86 -8.07 4.91 -6.04
CA ARG A 86 -8.82 6.03 -5.43
C ARG A 86 -9.59 6.87 -6.45
N GLY A 87 -9.09 6.99 -7.67
CA GLY A 87 -9.78 7.68 -8.77
C GLY A 87 -10.86 6.82 -9.47
N ALA A 88 -10.74 5.50 -9.36
CA ALA A 88 -11.64 4.53 -9.99
C ALA A 88 -12.75 3.99 -9.06
N GLY A 89 -12.71 4.35 -7.77
CA GLY A 89 -13.66 3.91 -6.74
C GLY A 89 -15.11 4.25 -7.08
N LYS A 90 -15.79 3.32 -7.74
CA LYS A 90 -17.26 3.29 -7.77
C LYS A 90 -17.73 3.03 -6.34
N VAL A 91 -18.52 3.96 -5.83
CA VAL A 91 -19.28 3.83 -4.59
C VAL A 91 -20.19 2.61 -4.70
N GLY A 92 -19.80 1.49 -4.12
CA GLY A 92 -20.64 0.32 -3.87
C GLY A 92 -20.32 -0.10 -2.44
N TYR A 93 -21.19 0.14 -1.47
CA TYR A 93 -22.52 -0.43 -1.36
C TYR A 93 -23.55 0.63 -0.93
N ALA A 94 -24.57 0.84 -1.75
CA ALA A 94 -25.86 1.34 -1.28
C ALA A 94 -26.78 0.14 -1.08
N ALA A 95 -27.51 0.17 0.05
CA ALA A 95 -28.54 -0.75 0.55
C ALA A 95 -28.07 -1.95 1.37
#